data_AF-A0A2E4JUG6-F1
#
_entry.id   AF-A0A2E4JUG6-F1
#
_cell.length_a   1.000
_cell.length_b   1.000
_cell.length_c   1.000
_cell.angle_alpha   90.00
_cell.angle_beta   90.00
_cell.angle_gamma   90.00
#
_symmetry.space_group_name_H-M   'P 1'
#
loop_
_entity.id
_entity.type
_entity.pdbx_description
1 polymer ?
#
loop_
_entity_poly.entity_id
_entity_poly.type
_entity_poly.pdbx_seq_one_letter_code
_entity_poly.pdbx_strand_id
1 'polypeptide(L)'
;MNSYIDIKYINLIQSSLSMFKKKGDFLWNFRCPYCGDSQKSRTKARGFVYRKKNDLFYKCHNCGVGTTLGGLIKYVDSKTHKDYILERYKTGSDHQISKPEFEFNEPVFRKKGLFKNLQKISELFSEHPARKIMEERQLPLKSLTDLYLCKSFYKFTNNLVPNKFPSLDGDHPRLLIPFRDKDGEIFAYQGRVFGKEEPKYITIILDHNEDKIFGLNTTTKDKGILVVEGPLDSLFLDNCIAIAGASFRKPLMIEGRLMQNRELTIIFDNEPRNKEICKQIDRSINQGQRMVIWPKSVVQKDINDMILSGMTKEEIEKIIKENTFSGVEAKLKFSEWRKTNV
;
A
#
# COMPACT_ATOMS: atom_id res chain seq x y z
N MET A 1 17.67 34.20 0.98
CA MET A 1 16.74 34.86 1.92
C MET A 1 15.43 35.11 1.15
N ASN A 2 14.53 34.12 1.11
CA ASN A 2 13.38 34.03 0.17
C ASN A 2 12.03 34.42 0.81
N SER A 3 12.03 34.72 2.11
CA SER A 3 10.80 34.80 2.89
C SER A 3 9.97 36.06 2.66
N TYR A 4 10.54 37.12 2.08
CA TYR A 4 9.85 38.40 1.89
C TYR A 4 8.79 38.33 0.77
N ILE A 5 9.11 37.68 -0.36
CA ILE A 5 8.17 37.48 -1.48
C ILE A 5 7.01 36.59 -1.00
N ASP A 6 7.30 35.50 -0.31
CA ASP A 6 6.27 34.60 0.21
C ASP A 6 5.32 35.34 1.18
N ILE A 7 5.86 36.19 2.06
CA ILE A 7 5.06 37.05 2.96
C ILE A 7 4.24 38.08 2.17
N LYS A 8 4.83 38.73 1.16
CA LYS A 8 4.14 39.70 0.32
C LYS A 8 2.90 39.06 -0.32
N TYR A 9 3.06 37.88 -0.93
CA TYR A 9 1.99 37.25 -1.70
C TYR A 9 0.92 36.58 -0.84
N ILE A 10 1.23 36.05 0.35
CA ILE A 10 0.18 35.61 1.28
C ILE A 10 -0.68 36.78 1.77
N ASN A 11 -0.10 37.97 1.95
CA ASN A 11 -0.84 39.17 2.32
C ASN A 11 -1.65 39.73 1.13
N LEU A 12 -1.17 39.60 -0.11
CA LEU A 12 -1.93 40.02 -1.30
C LEU A 12 -3.20 39.20 -1.49
N ILE A 13 -3.16 37.89 -1.23
CA ILE A 13 -4.35 37.03 -1.32
C ILE A 13 -5.24 37.07 -0.06
N GLN A 14 -4.91 37.89 0.93
CA GLN A 14 -5.63 37.95 2.22
C GLN A 14 -7.13 38.22 2.04
N SER A 15 -7.51 39.13 1.14
CA SER A 15 -8.92 39.48 0.90
C SER A 15 -9.74 38.30 0.37
N SER A 16 -9.08 37.37 -0.31
CA SER A 16 -9.70 36.16 -0.86
C SER A 16 -9.76 35.01 0.15
N LEU A 17 -9.15 35.17 1.33
CA LEU A 17 -9.10 34.17 2.39
C LEU A 17 -9.97 34.60 3.59
N SER A 18 -11.09 33.91 3.77
CA SER A 18 -12.01 34.19 4.87
C SER A 18 -11.38 33.86 6.23
N MET A 19 -11.66 34.67 7.26
CA MET A 19 -11.14 34.52 8.64
C MET A 19 -9.62 34.57 8.74
N PHE A 20 -8.95 35.32 7.85
CA PHE A 20 -7.50 35.45 7.85
C PHE A 20 -6.95 36.13 9.10
N LYS A 21 -6.00 35.46 9.76
CA LYS A 21 -5.30 35.92 10.95
C LYS A 21 -3.83 35.54 10.87
N LYS A 22 -2.93 36.52 11.04
CA LYS A 22 -1.51 36.26 11.31
C LYS A 22 -1.36 35.86 12.78
N LYS A 23 -0.73 34.71 13.03
CA LYS A 23 -0.56 34.10 14.37
C LYS A 23 0.90 34.10 14.85
N GLY A 24 1.84 34.39 13.96
CA GLY A 24 3.26 34.55 14.23
C GLY A 24 3.97 35.06 12.99
N ASP A 25 5.29 35.18 13.02
CA ASP A 25 6.06 35.77 11.91
C ASP A 25 5.90 35.01 10.59
N PHE A 26 5.80 33.69 10.68
CA PHE A 26 5.61 32.80 9.53
C PHE A 26 4.45 31.83 9.73
N LEU A 27 3.39 32.26 10.42
CA LEU A 27 2.20 31.45 10.68
C LEU A 27 0.93 32.26 10.44
N TRP A 28 0.07 31.77 9.57
CA TRP A 28 -1.24 32.33 9.28
C TRP A 28 -2.32 31.26 9.40
N ASN A 29 -3.50 31.67 9.85
CA ASN A 29 -4.67 30.83 10.01
C ASN A 29 -5.85 31.46 9.28
N PHE A 30 -6.62 30.65 8.56
CA PHE A 30 -7.81 31.08 7.84
C PHE A 30 -8.73 29.89 7.54
N ARG A 31 -9.95 30.20 7.08
CA ARG A 31 -10.91 29.20 6.62
C ARG A 31 -10.41 28.58 5.31
N CYS A 32 -10.39 27.24 5.26
CA CYS A 32 -9.86 26.52 4.11
C CYS A 32 -10.61 26.87 2.82
N PRO A 33 -9.94 27.40 1.77
CA PRO A 33 -10.60 27.74 0.52
C PRO A 33 -11.03 26.49 -0.28
N TYR A 34 -10.36 25.35 -0.09
CA TYR A 34 -10.67 24.11 -0.83
C TYR A 34 -11.96 23.43 -0.40
N CYS A 35 -12.21 23.34 0.91
CA CYS A 35 -13.34 22.60 1.45
C CYS A 35 -14.36 23.47 2.20
N GLY A 36 -14.09 24.77 2.33
CA GLY A 36 -14.94 25.67 3.09
C GLY A 36 -15.03 25.35 4.58
N ASP A 37 -14.16 24.47 5.12
CA ASP A 37 -14.07 24.12 6.53
C ASP A 37 -15.31 23.44 7.14
N SER A 38 -16.30 24.17 7.65
CA SER A 38 -17.51 23.61 8.26
C SER A 38 -18.76 24.26 7.69
N GLN A 39 -19.68 23.48 7.13
CA GLN A 39 -20.97 24.00 6.66
C GLN A 39 -21.83 24.55 7.80
N LYS A 40 -21.71 23.98 9.02
CA LYS A 40 -22.47 24.39 10.20
C LYS A 40 -21.90 25.63 10.91
N SER A 41 -20.59 25.83 10.88
CA SER A 41 -19.94 26.95 11.58
C SER A 41 -19.09 27.77 10.63
N ARG A 42 -19.51 29.03 10.41
CA ARG A 42 -18.84 29.98 9.49
C ARG A 42 -17.52 30.52 10.06
N THR A 43 -17.30 30.40 11.36
CA THR A 43 -16.11 30.94 12.06
C THR A 43 -14.96 29.94 12.18
N LYS A 44 -15.18 28.65 11.86
CA LYS A 44 -14.11 27.64 11.90
C LYS A 44 -13.06 27.92 10.81
N ALA A 45 -11.80 27.96 11.24
CA ALA A 45 -10.61 28.22 10.43
C ALA A 45 -9.52 27.19 10.76
N ARG A 46 -9.41 26.14 9.95
CA ARG A 46 -8.48 25.01 10.07
C ARG A 46 -7.48 24.94 8.91
N GLY A 47 -7.41 25.98 8.09
CA GLY A 47 -6.35 26.20 7.12
C GLY A 47 -5.20 26.95 7.77
N PHE A 48 -3.98 26.49 7.53
CA PHE A 48 -2.76 27.12 8.05
C PHE A 48 -1.73 27.27 6.95
N VAL A 49 -1.09 28.44 6.91
CA VAL A 49 0.18 28.62 6.20
C VAL A 49 1.27 28.71 7.24
N TYR A 50 2.29 27.87 7.12
CA TYR A 50 3.41 27.78 8.06
C TYR A 50 4.73 27.60 7.31
N ARG A 51 5.82 28.02 7.94
CA ARG A 51 7.17 27.84 7.40
C ARG A 51 7.73 26.44 7.71
N LYS A 52 8.34 25.83 6.70
CA LYS A 52 9.19 24.63 6.86
C LYS A 52 10.50 24.88 6.12
N LYS A 53 11.63 24.81 6.84
CA LYS A 53 12.94 25.28 6.34
C LYS A 53 12.86 26.75 5.89
N ASN A 54 12.97 27.02 4.59
CA ASN A 54 12.99 28.36 4.01
C ASN A 54 11.71 28.75 3.26
N ASP A 55 10.75 27.82 3.11
CA ASP A 55 9.55 28.02 2.29
C ASP A 55 8.27 27.97 3.12
N LEU A 56 7.21 28.61 2.59
CA LEU A 56 5.87 28.56 3.16
C LEU A 56 5.02 27.45 2.53
N PHE A 57 4.31 26.71 3.38
CA PHE A 57 3.42 25.62 3.01
C PHE A 57 2.03 25.84 3.58
N TYR A 58 1.03 25.40 2.83
CA TYR A 58 -0.37 25.35 3.26
C TYR A 58 -0.76 23.95 3.73
N LYS A 59 -1.53 23.85 4.81
CA LYS A 59 -2.19 22.61 5.24
C LYS A 59 -3.57 22.89 5.82
N CYS A 60 -4.54 22.06 5.46
CA CYS A 60 -5.85 22.03 6.09
C CYS A 60 -5.99 20.83 7.04
N HIS A 61 -6.37 21.08 8.29
CA HIS A 61 -6.66 20.05 9.28
C HIS A 61 -8.10 19.50 9.20
N ASN A 62 -8.91 19.96 8.25
CA ASN A 62 -10.24 19.41 7.99
C ASN A 62 -10.25 18.39 6.85
N CYS A 63 -9.91 18.82 5.62
CA CYS A 63 -9.91 17.95 4.45
C CYS A 63 -8.55 17.30 4.17
N GLY A 64 -7.51 17.63 4.94
CA GLY A 64 -6.17 17.05 4.78
C GLY A 64 -5.35 17.60 3.61
N VAL A 65 -5.91 18.46 2.75
CA VAL A 65 -5.17 19.09 1.63
C VAL A 65 -3.94 19.82 2.15
N GLY A 66 -2.78 19.55 1.55
CA GLY A 66 -1.55 20.29 1.78
C GLY A 66 -0.84 20.59 0.46
N THR A 67 -0.26 21.78 0.34
CA THR A 67 0.43 22.25 -0.88
C THR A 67 1.46 23.32 -0.54
N THR A 68 2.26 23.76 -1.50
CA THR A 68 3.15 24.92 -1.36
C THR A 68 2.34 26.22 -1.32
N LEU A 69 2.93 27.32 -0.86
CA LEU A 69 2.29 28.64 -0.95
C LEU A 69 1.88 28.97 -2.41
N GLY A 70 2.73 28.67 -3.39
CA GLY A 70 2.40 28.86 -4.81
C GLY A 70 1.18 28.06 -5.23
N GLY A 71 1.06 26.79 -4.80
CA GLY A 71 -0.11 25.97 -5.07
C GLY A 71 -1.40 26.52 -4.45
N LEU A 72 -1.31 27.11 -3.25
CA LEU A 72 -2.44 27.82 -2.62
C LEU A 72 -2.82 29.07 -3.42
N ILE A 73 -1.84 29.92 -3.77
CA ILE A 73 -2.08 31.15 -4.54
C ILE A 73 -2.71 30.79 -5.89
N LYS A 74 -2.22 29.76 -6.58
CA LYS A 74 -2.78 29.29 -7.86
C LYS A 74 -4.26 28.91 -7.75
N TYR A 75 -4.64 28.28 -6.65
CA TYR A 75 -6.02 27.88 -6.41
C TYR A 75 -6.93 29.07 -6.12
N VAL A 76 -6.43 30.05 -5.37
CA VAL A 76 -7.19 31.22 -4.93
C VAL A 76 -7.31 32.28 -6.04
N ASP A 77 -6.19 32.60 -6.69
CA ASP A 77 -6.14 33.53 -7.81
C ASP A 77 -4.98 33.18 -8.77
N SER A 78 -5.36 32.66 -9.93
CA SER A 78 -4.44 32.29 -11.00
C SER A 78 -3.64 33.47 -11.57
N LYS A 79 -4.13 34.71 -11.47
CA LYS A 79 -3.42 35.90 -11.94
C LYS A 79 -2.30 36.29 -10.97
N THR A 80 -2.63 36.44 -9.69
CA THR A 80 -1.63 36.68 -8.63
C THR A 80 -0.56 35.58 -8.59
N HIS A 81 -0.91 34.33 -8.93
CA HIS A 81 0.07 33.27 -9.06
C HIS A 81 1.11 33.51 -10.16
N LYS A 82 0.71 34.05 -11.31
CA LYS A 82 1.67 34.37 -12.40
C LYS A 82 2.65 35.46 -11.95
N ASP A 83 2.15 36.48 -11.26
CA ASP A 83 2.97 37.56 -10.72
C ASP A 83 3.93 37.04 -9.63
N TYR A 84 3.44 36.17 -8.74
CA TYR A 84 4.23 35.50 -7.71
C TYR A 84 5.40 34.71 -8.30
N ILE A 85 5.13 33.91 -9.33
CA ILE A 85 6.15 33.11 -10.01
C ILE A 85 7.17 34.03 -10.68
N LEU A 86 6.72 35.04 -11.42
CA LEU A 86 7.59 36.00 -12.10
C LEU A 86 8.49 36.77 -11.14
N GLU A 87 7.96 37.22 -9.99
CA GLU A 87 8.73 37.95 -8.99
C GLU A 87 9.75 37.06 -8.27
N ARG A 88 9.39 35.80 -7.98
CA ARG A 88 10.36 34.80 -7.49
C ARG A 88 11.51 34.67 -8.50
N TYR A 89 11.20 34.43 -9.78
CA TYR A 89 12.20 34.30 -10.86
C TYR A 89 13.13 35.52 -11.00
N LYS A 90 12.60 36.76 -10.95
CA LYS A 90 13.38 37.99 -11.12
C LYS A 90 14.39 38.25 -10.01
N THR A 91 14.13 37.78 -8.79
CA THR A 91 15.02 38.01 -7.63
C THR A 91 16.21 37.05 -7.54
N GLY A 92 16.53 36.34 -8.63
CA GLY A 92 17.61 35.36 -8.64
C GLY A 92 17.30 34.15 -7.77
N SER A 93 16.01 33.85 -7.54
CA SER A 93 15.61 32.60 -6.90
C SER A 93 15.77 31.47 -7.92
N ASP A 94 17.01 31.02 -8.09
CA ASP A 94 17.29 29.69 -8.63
C ASP A 94 16.89 28.65 -7.55
N HIS A 95 15.59 28.58 -7.26
CA HIS A 95 15.00 27.27 -7.36
C HIS A 95 14.68 27.16 -8.84
N GLN A 96 15.65 26.60 -9.57
CA GLN A 96 15.29 25.65 -10.59
C GLN A 96 13.99 24.99 -10.09
N ILE A 97 12.90 25.09 -10.86
CA ILE A 97 12.11 23.88 -11.02
C ILE A 97 13.21 22.91 -11.41
N SER A 98 13.74 22.15 -10.46
CA SER A 98 14.66 21.09 -10.81
C SER A 98 13.87 20.40 -11.92
N LYS A 99 14.41 20.39 -13.15
CA LYS A 99 14.03 19.35 -14.11
C LYS A 99 13.88 18.16 -13.22
N PRO A 100 12.66 17.59 -13.05
CA PRO A 100 12.32 16.75 -11.93
C PRO A 100 13.58 15.97 -11.64
N GLU A 101 14.22 16.26 -10.51
CA GLU A 101 15.36 15.45 -10.12
C GLU A 101 14.67 14.11 -9.99
N PHE A 102 14.73 13.35 -11.08
CA PHE A 102 14.84 11.95 -10.99
C PHE A 102 16.07 11.84 -10.10
N GLU A 103 15.84 11.74 -8.80
CA GLU A 103 16.55 10.79 -7.99
C GLU A 103 16.38 9.47 -8.75
N PHE A 104 17.15 9.32 -9.84
CA PHE A 104 17.79 8.09 -10.11
C PHE A 104 18.64 7.93 -8.86
N ASN A 105 18.03 7.32 -7.83
CA ASN A 105 18.78 6.46 -6.94
C ASN A 105 19.73 5.74 -7.89
N GLU A 106 21.04 5.86 -7.65
CA GLU A 106 22.01 5.04 -8.36
C GLU A 106 21.35 3.67 -8.52
N PRO A 107 21.24 3.12 -9.75
CA PRO A 107 20.59 1.85 -9.92
C PRO A 107 21.22 0.94 -8.89
N VAL A 108 20.45 0.54 -7.88
CA VAL A 108 20.95 -0.36 -6.86
C VAL A 108 21.24 -1.58 -7.68
N PHE A 109 22.51 -1.79 -8.02
CA PHE A 109 22.91 -2.89 -8.87
C PHE A 109 22.49 -4.12 -8.10
N ARG A 110 21.32 -4.65 -8.48
CA ARG A 110 20.69 -5.75 -7.77
C ARG A 110 21.72 -6.86 -7.85
N LYS A 111 22.19 -7.32 -6.70
CA LYS A 111 23.07 -8.49 -6.66
C LYS A 111 22.25 -9.62 -7.26
N LYS A 112 22.49 -9.94 -8.53
CA LYS A 112 21.81 -11.03 -9.22
C LYS A 112 21.92 -12.28 -8.34
N GLY A 113 20.77 -12.89 -8.05
CA GLY A 113 20.72 -14.03 -7.15
C GLY A 113 20.82 -13.67 -5.66
N LEU A 114 20.07 -12.68 -5.18
CA LEU A 114 19.90 -12.36 -3.75
C LEU A 114 19.69 -13.61 -2.88
N PHE A 115 18.89 -14.57 -3.38
CA PHE A 115 18.55 -15.81 -2.68
C PHE A 115 19.35 -17.02 -3.21
N LYS A 116 20.38 -16.82 -4.04
CA LYS A 116 21.16 -17.91 -4.66
C LYS A 116 21.80 -18.86 -3.66
N ASN A 117 22.15 -18.36 -2.47
CA ASN A 117 22.78 -19.14 -1.41
C ASN A 117 21.78 -19.71 -0.38
N LEU A 118 20.48 -19.50 -0.58
CA LEU A 118 19.43 -20.06 0.27
C LEU A 118 18.94 -21.37 -0.33
N GLN A 119 18.59 -22.31 0.53
CA GLN A 119 18.02 -23.58 0.11
C GLN A 119 16.54 -23.39 -0.21
N LYS A 120 16.09 -23.86 -1.37
CA LYS A 120 14.65 -23.88 -1.68
C LYS A 120 13.96 -24.93 -0.83
N ILE A 121 12.70 -24.69 -0.47
CA ILE A 121 11.92 -25.68 0.29
C ILE A 121 11.79 -26.99 -0.49
N SER A 122 11.63 -26.92 -1.82
CA SER A 122 11.56 -28.10 -2.69
C SER A 122 12.84 -28.95 -2.71
N GLU A 123 13.99 -28.36 -2.38
CA GLU A 123 15.31 -29.04 -2.37
C GLU A 123 15.62 -29.69 -1.03
N LEU A 124 14.85 -29.39 0.02
CA LEU A 124 15.00 -30.03 1.32
C LEU A 124 14.50 -31.48 1.22
N PHE A 125 15.15 -32.40 1.94
CA PHE A 125 14.69 -33.79 2.03
C PHE A 125 13.30 -33.86 2.70
N SER A 126 12.52 -34.90 2.41
CA SER A 126 11.11 -35.04 2.84
C SER A 126 10.90 -34.88 4.34
N GLU A 127 11.83 -35.41 5.14
CA GLU A 127 11.74 -35.36 6.60
C GLU A 127 12.15 -34.02 7.22
N HIS A 128 12.59 -33.05 6.42
CA HIS A 128 13.06 -31.77 6.94
C HIS A 128 11.89 -30.97 7.54
N PRO A 129 11.99 -30.43 8.78
CA PRO A 129 10.87 -29.76 9.45
C PRO A 129 10.24 -28.61 8.64
N ALA A 130 11.07 -27.74 8.05
CA ALA A 130 10.58 -26.65 7.20
C ALA A 130 9.78 -27.12 5.98
N ARG A 131 10.13 -28.29 5.41
CA ARG A 131 9.41 -28.87 4.27
C ARG A 131 8.09 -29.48 4.73
N LYS A 132 8.10 -30.28 5.80
CA LYS A 132 6.89 -30.85 6.40
C LYS A 132 5.85 -29.78 6.71
N ILE A 133 6.24 -28.67 7.33
CA ILE A 133 5.30 -27.58 7.66
C ILE A 133 4.65 -26.98 6.40
N MET A 134 5.34 -26.97 5.24
CA MET A 134 4.75 -26.48 3.98
C MET A 134 3.88 -27.54 3.31
N GLU A 135 4.24 -28.82 3.41
CA GLU A 135 3.44 -29.94 2.89
C GLU A 135 2.17 -30.16 3.73
N GLU A 136 2.24 -29.99 5.05
CA GLU A 136 1.09 -29.98 5.97
C GLU A 136 0.12 -28.86 5.67
N ARG A 137 0.60 -27.75 5.07
CA ARG A 137 -0.25 -26.68 4.52
C ARG A 137 -0.88 -27.02 3.18
N GLN A 138 -0.54 -28.16 2.59
CA GLN A 138 -0.97 -28.59 1.26
C GLN A 138 -0.66 -27.60 0.13
N LEU A 139 0.41 -26.79 0.29
CA LEU A 139 0.82 -25.86 -0.76
C LEU A 139 1.14 -26.62 -2.07
N PRO A 140 0.77 -26.10 -3.24
CA PRO A 140 1.10 -26.75 -4.50
C PRO A 140 2.61 -26.95 -4.65
N LEU A 141 3.03 -28.16 -5.06
CA LEU A 141 4.45 -28.53 -5.13
C LEU A 141 5.28 -27.57 -5.99
N LYS A 142 4.70 -27.07 -7.09
CA LYS A 142 5.34 -26.07 -7.98
C LYS A 142 5.75 -24.82 -7.20
N SER A 143 4.95 -24.41 -6.22
CA SER A 143 5.14 -23.19 -5.44
C SER A 143 6.30 -23.33 -4.46
N LEU A 144 6.62 -24.55 -4.01
CA LEU A 144 7.76 -24.82 -3.11
C LEU A 144 9.13 -24.54 -3.75
N THR A 145 9.17 -24.44 -5.09
CA THR A 145 10.39 -24.13 -5.85
C THR A 145 10.80 -22.65 -5.79
N ASP A 146 9.90 -21.78 -5.34
CA ASP A 146 10.17 -20.35 -5.14
C ASP A 146 9.94 -19.89 -3.68
N LEU A 147 10.06 -20.83 -2.75
CA LEU A 147 10.08 -20.57 -1.31
C LEU A 147 11.42 -21.03 -0.75
N TYR A 148 11.98 -20.29 0.21
CA TYR A 148 13.35 -20.52 0.67
C TYR A 148 13.41 -20.62 2.19
N LEU A 149 14.28 -21.50 2.68
CA LEU A 149 14.65 -21.55 4.09
C LEU A 149 15.76 -20.54 4.38
N CYS A 150 15.49 -19.58 5.25
CA CYS A 150 16.51 -18.71 5.83
C CYS A 150 16.74 -19.11 7.28
N LYS A 151 17.93 -19.62 7.61
CA LYS A 151 18.26 -20.13 8.96
C LYS A 151 18.47 -19.02 9.99
N SER A 152 18.85 -17.81 9.56
CA SER A 152 19.08 -16.64 10.42
C SER A 152 18.61 -15.39 9.68
N PHE A 153 17.35 -15.04 9.90
CA PHE A 153 16.64 -14.01 9.14
C PHE A 153 17.17 -12.59 9.37
N TYR A 154 17.45 -12.21 10.62
CA TYR A 154 17.98 -10.89 10.95
C TYR A 154 19.38 -10.74 10.40
N LYS A 155 20.25 -11.74 10.61
CA LYS A 155 21.60 -11.75 10.05
C LYS A 155 21.59 -11.67 8.52
N PHE A 156 20.75 -12.48 7.88
CA PHE A 156 20.61 -12.47 6.41
C PHE A 156 20.15 -11.09 5.92
N THR A 157 19.13 -10.52 6.55
CA THR A 157 18.59 -9.21 6.16
C THR A 157 19.60 -8.09 6.37
N ASN A 158 20.39 -8.11 7.45
CA ASN A 158 21.43 -7.11 7.70
C ASN A 158 22.55 -7.12 6.64
N ASN A 159 22.78 -8.24 5.95
CA ASN A 159 23.70 -8.29 4.81
C ASN A 159 23.16 -7.59 3.55
N LEU A 160 21.84 -7.41 3.47
CA LEU A 160 21.16 -6.75 2.35
C LEU A 160 20.82 -5.30 2.67
N VAL A 161 20.35 -5.05 3.89
CA VAL A 161 19.97 -3.74 4.42
C VAL A 161 20.74 -3.54 5.73
N PRO A 162 21.92 -2.88 5.68
CA PRO A 162 22.76 -2.70 6.85
C PRO A 162 22.00 -2.09 8.02
N ASN A 163 22.20 -2.66 9.22
CA ASN A 163 21.59 -2.20 10.47
C ASN A 163 20.04 -2.19 10.47
N LYS A 164 19.40 -3.04 9.65
CA LYS A 164 17.93 -3.18 9.66
C LYS A 164 17.42 -3.73 11.00
N PHE A 165 18.17 -4.68 11.57
CA PHE A 165 17.96 -5.23 12.91
C PHE A 165 19.18 -4.88 13.77
N PRO A 166 19.08 -3.89 14.68
CA PRO A 166 20.21 -3.44 15.49
C PRO A 166 20.74 -4.49 16.48
N SER A 167 19.88 -5.42 16.92
CA SER A 167 20.28 -6.62 17.66
C SER A 167 19.89 -7.86 16.87
N LEU A 168 20.69 -8.92 17.03
CA LEU A 168 20.40 -10.26 16.51
C LEU A 168 19.71 -11.16 17.56
N ASP A 169 19.41 -10.62 18.73
CA ASP A 169 18.66 -11.34 19.76
C ASP A 169 17.27 -11.71 19.24
N GLY A 170 16.91 -12.98 19.43
CA GLY A 170 15.67 -13.53 18.89
C GLY A 170 15.68 -13.73 17.37
N ASP A 171 16.84 -13.72 16.70
CA ASP A 171 16.93 -14.22 15.32
C ASP A 171 16.61 -15.73 15.27
N HIS A 172 15.80 -16.13 14.31
CA HIS A 172 15.26 -17.48 14.19
C HIS A 172 14.97 -17.81 12.72
N PRO A 173 14.87 -19.10 12.36
CA PRO A 173 14.60 -19.50 10.99
C PRO A 173 13.25 -18.98 10.49
N ARG A 174 13.23 -18.50 9.25
CA ARG A 174 12.02 -18.04 8.56
C ARG A 174 11.94 -18.59 7.13
N LEU A 175 10.72 -18.84 6.68
CA LEU A 175 10.38 -19.05 5.29
C LEU A 175 10.46 -17.70 4.58
N LEU A 176 11.30 -17.60 3.55
CA LEU A 176 11.32 -16.43 2.68
C LEU A 176 10.39 -16.62 1.49
N ILE A 177 9.56 -15.60 1.27
CA ILE A 177 8.63 -15.46 0.16
C ILE A 177 9.09 -14.26 -0.67
N PRO A 178 9.71 -14.46 -1.84
CA PRO A 178 10.24 -13.37 -2.67
C PRO A 178 9.12 -12.63 -3.41
N PHE A 179 9.25 -11.31 -3.51
CA PHE A 179 8.37 -10.45 -4.33
C PHE A 179 9.20 -10.00 -5.52
N ARG A 180 8.69 -10.30 -6.71
CA ARG A 180 9.42 -10.12 -7.97
C ARG A 180 8.74 -9.08 -8.84
N ASP A 181 9.55 -8.26 -9.46
CA ASP A 181 9.07 -7.30 -10.45
C ASP A 181 8.82 -7.99 -11.80
N LYS A 182 8.46 -7.18 -12.80
CA LYS A 182 8.21 -7.64 -14.18
C LYS A 182 9.42 -8.34 -14.83
N ASP A 183 10.63 -8.04 -14.38
CA ASP A 183 11.87 -8.61 -14.90
C ASP A 183 12.28 -9.89 -14.13
N GLY A 184 11.47 -10.29 -13.14
CA GLY A 184 11.68 -11.47 -12.30
C GLY A 184 12.64 -11.24 -11.13
N GLU A 185 13.11 -10.01 -10.95
CA GLU A 185 14.09 -9.63 -9.94
C GLU A 185 13.42 -9.35 -8.60
N ILE A 186 14.08 -9.74 -7.51
CA ILE A 186 13.52 -9.61 -6.16
C ILE A 186 13.64 -8.16 -5.70
N PHE A 187 12.51 -7.49 -5.47
CA PHE A 187 12.45 -6.11 -4.96
C PHE A 187 12.01 -6.02 -3.50
N ALA A 188 11.35 -7.06 -2.99
CA ALA A 188 10.95 -7.20 -1.59
C ALA A 188 10.86 -8.68 -1.23
N TYR A 189 10.75 -8.99 0.05
CA TYR A 189 10.46 -10.34 0.51
C TYR A 189 9.76 -10.32 1.86
N GLN A 190 9.00 -11.38 2.15
CA GLN A 190 8.48 -11.63 3.48
C GLN A 190 9.23 -12.78 4.14
N GLY A 191 9.56 -12.62 5.42
CA GLY A 191 9.99 -13.69 6.31
C GLY A 191 8.83 -14.15 7.19
N ARG A 192 8.33 -15.37 6.96
CA ARG A 192 7.31 -16.01 7.80
C ARG A 192 7.97 -16.95 8.81
N VAL A 193 7.57 -16.89 10.08
CA VAL A 193 7.99 -17.85 11.10
C VAL A 193 7.46 -19.25 10.80
N PHE A 194 8.22 -20.28 11.19
CA PHE A 194 7.75 -21.66 11.15
C PHE A 194 6.98 -22.04 12.43
N GLY A 195 7.35 -21.45 13.58
CA GLY A 195 6.78 -21.77 14.88
C GLY A 195 5.72 -20.78 15.34
N LYS A 196 5.78 -20.42 16.63
CA LYS A 196 4.83 -19.55 17.32
C LYS A 196 5.41 -18.16 17.62
N GLU A 197 6.58 -17.85 17.07
CA GLU A 197 7.27 -16.59 17.26
C GLU A 197 6.47 -15.44 16.62
N GLU A 198 6.47 -14.28 17.27
CA GLU A 198 5.81 -13.07 16.77
C GLU A 198 6.85 -11.98 16.43
N PRO A 199 6.62 -11.18 15.37
CA PRO A 199 5.48 -11.23 14.46
C PRO A 199 5.59 -12.40 13.48
N LYS A 200 4.44 -13.03 13.17
CA LYS A 200 4.34 -14.14 12.19
C LYS A 200 4.98 -13.81 10.85
N TYR A 201 4.84 -12.57 10.38
CA TYR A 201 5.39 -12.09 9.12
C TYR A 201 6.20 -10.81 9.33
N ILE A 202 7.35 -10.72 8.69
CA ILE A 202 8.14 -9.49 8.56
C ILE A 202 8.39 -9.22 7.09
N THR A 203 7.96 -8.06 6.59
CA THR A 203 8.19 -7.64 5.21
C THR A 203 9.45 -6.76 5.13
N ILE A 204 10.39 -7.14 4.27
CA ILE A 204 11.57 -6.35 3.92
C ILE A 204 11.40 -5.83 2.50
N ILE A 205 11.60 -4.53 2.33
CA ILE A 205 11.56 -3.85 1.03
C ILE A 205 12.99 -3.50 0.69
N LEU A 206 13.44 -3.89 -0.50
CA LEU A 206 14.75 -3.55 -1.03
C LEU A 206 14.64 -2.40 -2.03
N ASP A 207 13.56 -2.35 -2.79
CA ASP A 207 13.23 -1.25 -3.69
C ASP A 207 11.88 -0.63 -3.28
N HIS A 208 11.92 0.65 -2.89
CA HIS A 208 10.74 1.38 -2.45
C HIS A 208 9.91 1.97 -3.61
N ASN A 209 10.39 1.86 -4.85
CA ASN A 209 9.68 2.30 -6.04
C ASN A 209 8.64 1.29 -6.51
N GLU A 210 8.81 0.02 -6.15
CA GLU A 210 7.90 -1.07 -6.51
C GLU A 210 6.74 -1.18 -5.50
N ASP A 211 5.53 -1.44 -6.01
CA ASP A 211 4.38 -1.71 -5.15
C ASP A 211 4.51 -3.12 -4.54
N LYS A 212 4.21 -3.25 -3.25
CA LYS A 212 4.35 -4.51 -2.48
C LYS A 212 3.28 -5.54 -2.83
N ILE A 213 3.35 -6.06 -4.03
CA ILE A 213 2.38 -7.02 -4.55
C ILE A 213 3.12 -8.28 -4.95
N PHE A 214 2.69 -9.40 -4.41
CA PHE A 214 3.22 -10.71 -4.73
C PHE A 214 2.48 -11.30 -5.93
N GLY A 215 3.19 -12.00 -6.82
CA GLY A 215 2.62 -12.73 -7.95
C GLY A 215 2.49 -11.94 -9.25
N LEU A 216 2.81 -10.63 -9.27
CA LEU A 216 2.71 -9.78 -10.47
C LEU A 216 3.48 -10.32 -11.68
N ASN A 217 4.63 -10.95 -11.44
CA ASN A 217 5.49 -11.54 -12.46
C ASN A 217 4.91 -12.83 -13.10
N THR A 218 3.84 -13.38 -12.54
CA THR A 218 3.20 -14.63 -13.01
C THR A 218 1.76 -14.46 -13.48
N THR A 219 1.16 -13.28 -13.26
CA THR A 219 -0.21 -13.00 -13.69
C THR A 219 -0.29 -12.51 -15.12
N THR A 220 -1.41 -12.82 -15.78
CA THR A 220 -1.77 -12.33 -17.12
C THR A 220 -3.07 -11.51 -17.05
N LYS A 221 -3.17 -10.51 -17.93
CA LYS A 221 -4.37 -9.67 -18.11
C LYS A 221 -5.49 -10.34 -18.92
N ASP A 222 -5.23 -11.47 -19.57
CA ASP A 222 -6.23 -12.12 -20.45
C ASP A 222 -7.38 -12.74 -19.65
N LYS A 223 -7.22 -12.85 -18.33
CA LYS A 223 -8.20 -13.37 -17.39
C LYS A 223 -8.41 -12.37 -16.26
N GLY A 224 -9.56 -12.45 -15.59
CA GLY A 224 -9.77 -11.70 -14.35
C GLY A 224 -8.69 -12.06 -13.32
N ILE A 225 -8.28 -11.08 -12.53
CA ILE A 225 -7.20 -11.25 -11.55
C ILE A 225 -7.82 -11.30 -10.15
N LEU A 226 -7.49 -12.36 -9.42
CA LEU A 226 -7.88 -12.50 -8.02
C LEU A 226 -6.86 -11.78 -7.15
N VAL A 227 -7.32 -11.13 -6.09
CA VAL A 227 -6.44 -10.40 -5.17
C VAL A 227 -6.73 -10.79 -3.73
N VAL A 228 -5.79 -11.46 -3.09
CA VAL A 228 -5.90 -11.93 -1.70
C VAL A 228 -5.00 -11.12 -0.74
N GLU A 229 -5.19 -11.30 0.56
CA GLU A 229 -4.36 -10.65 1.58
C GLU A 229 -2.96 -11.26 1.68
N GLY A 230 -2.89 -12.60 1.76
CA GLY A 230 -1.67 -13.34 2.04
C GLY A 230 -1.00 -13.93 0.80
N PRO A 231 0.34 -13.85 0.67
CA PRO A 231 1.05 -14.51 -0.42
C PRO A 231 0.82 -16.02 -0.48
N LEU A 232 0.70 -16.72 0.67
CA LEU A 232 0.48 -18.17 0.66
C LEU A 232 -0.89 -18.55 0.11
N ASP A 233 -1.94 -17.80 0.43
CA ASP A 233 -3.29 -18.02 -0.10
C ASP A 233 -3.33 -17.85 -1.62
N SER A 234 -2.55 -16.90 -2.16
CA SER A 234 -2.48 -16.67 -3.60
C SER A 234 -1.94 -17.87 -4.37
N LEU A 235 -1.11 -18.70 -3.73
CA LEU A 235 -0.47 -19.84 -4.39
C LEU A 235 -1.45 -20.97 -4.71
N PHE A 236 -2.64 -20.99 -4.10
CA PHE A 236 -3.67 -22.01 -4.35
C PHE A 236 -4.57 -21.68 -5.54
N LEU A 237 -4.62 -20.43 -5.97
CA LEU A 237 -5.56 -19.95 -6.98
C LEU A 237 -4.84 -19.60 -8.29
N ASP A 238 -5.52 -19.74 -9.42
CA ASP A 238 -4.98 -19.29 -10.70
C ASP A 238 -5.12 -17.77 -10.87
N ASN A 239 -4.13 -17.17 -11.53
CA ASN A 239 -4.09 -15.74 -11.86
C ASN A 239 -4.37 -14.83 -10.64
N CYS A 240 -3.74 -15.16 -9.52
CA CYS A 240 -3.94 -14.52 -8.23
C CYS A 240 -2.69 -13.74 -7.79
N ILE A 241 -2.90 -12.55 -7.24
CA ILE A 241 -1.87 -11.74 -6.59
C ILE A 241 -2.20 -11.56 -5.11
N ALA A 242 -1.19 -11.23 -4.30
CA ALA A 242 -1.40 -10.87 -2.90
C ALA A 242 -0.89 -9.48 -2.56
N ILE A 243 -1.67 -8.73 -1.77
CA ILE A 243 -1.33 -7.37 -1.34
C ILE A 243 -0.56 -7.30 -0.03
N ALA A 244 -0.32 -8.40 0.70
CA ALA A 244 0.76 -8.52 1.68
C ALA A 244 0.90 -7.38 2.72
N GLY A 245 -0.23 -6.87 3.23
CA GLY A 245 -0.29 -5.75 4.18
C GLY A 245 -0.23 -4.34 3.56
N ALA A 246 -0.25 -4.23 2.23
CA ALA A 246 -0.51 -3.00 1.50
C ALA A 246 -2.02 -2.71 1.43
N SER A 247 -2.39 -1.45 1.25
CA SER A 247 -3.80 -1.04 1.13
C SER A 247 -4.17 -0.91 -0.36
N PHE A 248 -5.37 -1.36 -0.75
CA PHE A 248 -5.98 -1.20 -2.09
C PHE A 248 -6.24 0.26 -2.54
N ARG A 249 -5.51 1.23 -1.99
CA ARG A 249 -5.73 2.67 -2.24
C ARG A 249 -5.25 3.13 -3.61
N LYS A 250 -4.29 2.41 -4.19
CA LYS A 250 -3.71 2.76 -5.48
C LYS A 250 -4.35 1.90 -6.58
N PRO A 251 -4.64 2.48 -7.75
CA PRO A 251 -4.88 1.70 -8.95
C PRO A 251 -3.73 0.73 -9.21
N LEU A 252 -4.04 -0.53 -9.50
CA LEU A 252 -3.01 -1.52 -9.81
C LEU A 252 -2.56 -1.38 -11.25
N MET A 253 -1.24 -1.40 -11.45
CA MET A 253 -0.64 -1.50 -12.78
C MET A 253 -0.14 -2.92 -13.01
N ILE A 254 -0.59 -3.55 -14.08
CA ILE A 254 -0.18 -4.90 -14.47
C ILE A 254 0.19 -4.85 -15.95
N GLU A 255 1.42 -5.28 -16.27
CA GLU A 255 2.00 -5.16 -17.62
C GLU A 255 1.91 -3.74 -18.23
N GLY A 256 2.10 -2.70 -17.41
CA GLY A 256 2.05 -1.31 -17.86
C GLY A 256 0.64 -0.76 -18.11
N ARG A 257 -0.41 -1.54 -17.82
CA ARG A 257 -1.82 -1.12 -17.95
C ARG A 257 -2.45 -0.86 -16.58
N LEU A 258 -3.20 0.22 -16.49
CA LEU A 258 -4.06 0.50 -15.34
C LEU A 258 -5.24 -0.49 -15.32
N MET A 259 -5.30 -1.31 -14.28
CA MET A 259 -6.38 -2.27 -14.10
C MET A 259 -7.65 -1.56 -13.63
N GLN A 260 -8.78 -1.87 -14.26
CA GLN A 260 -10.08 -1.36 -13.83
C GLN A 260 -10.66 -2.25 -12.73
N ASN A 261 -11.47 -1.67 -11.85
CA ASN A 261 -12.13 -2.39 -10.74
C ASN A 261 -12.91 -3.65 -11.19
N ARG A 262 -13.41 -3.68 -12.43
CA ARG A 262 -14.16 -4.84 -12.97
C ARG A 262 -13.27 -6.03 -13.32
N GLU A 263 -11.97 -5.79 -13.52
CA GLU A 263 -10.96 -6.77 -13.91
C GLU A 263 -10.29 -7.43 -12.70
N LEU A 264 -10.54 -6.89 -11.50
CA LEU A 264 -9.98 -7.36 -10.24
C LEU A 264 -11.11 -7.88 -9.35
N THR A 265 -10.90 -9.03 -8.71
CA THR A 265 -11.79 -9.54 -7.66
C THR A 265 -11.01 -9.62 -6.36
N ILE A 266 -11.41 -8.82 -5.37
CA ILE A 266 -10.77 -8.76 -4.06
C ILE A 266 -11.33 -9.87 -3.16
N ILE A 267 -10.44 -10.56 -2.46
CA ILE A 267 -10.76 -11.67 -1.58
C ILE A 267 -10.13 -11.37 -0.22
N PHE A 268 -10.96 -11.02 0.75
CA PHE A 268 -10.54 -10.83 2.14
C PHE A 268 -10.69 -12.13 2.94
N ASP A 269 -9.99 -12.24 4.07
CA ASP A 269 -10.19 -13.34 5.00
C ASP A 269 -11.65 -13.34 5.51
N ASN A 270 -12.19 -14.54 5.74
CA ASN A 270 -13.54 -14.78 6.23
C ASN A 270 -13.67 -14.50 7.75
N GLU A 271 -13.39 -13.26 8.16
CA GLU A 271 -13.45 -12.83 9.55
C GLU A 271 -14.56 -11.79 9.79
N PRO A 272 -15.84 -12.17 9.84
CA PRO A 272 -16.96 -11.22 9.94
C PRO A 272 -17.01 -10.42 11.25
N ARG A 273 -16.17 -10.77 12.23
CA ARG A 273 -16.02 -10.05 13.51
C ARG A 273 -14.78 -9.16 13.55
N ASN A 274 -13.87 -9.28 12.58
CA ASN A 274 -12.66 -8.45 12.51
C ASN A 274 -13.01 -7.07 11.97
N LYS A 275 -12.99 -6.06 12.85
CA LYS A 275 -13.36 -4.67 12.49
C LYS A 275 -12.50 -4.08 11.40
N GLU A 276 -11.20 -4.41 11.33
CA GLU A 276 -10.34 -3.83 10.30
C GLU A 276 -10.65 -4.42 8.93
N ILE A 277 -10.85 -5.75 8.84
CA ILE A 277 -11.29 -6.40 7.60
C ILE A 277 -12.65 -5.86 7.17
N CYS A 278 -13.61 -5.76 8.09
CA CYS A 278 -14.92 -5.21 7.77
C CYS A 278 -14.85 -3.75 7.28
N LYS A 279 -13.96 -2.91 7.85
CA LYS A 279 -13.69 -1.55 7.35
C LYS A 279 -13.05 -1.55 5.97
N GLN A 280 -12.19 -2.52 5.66
CA GLN A 280 -11.56 -2.63 4.34
C GLN A 280 -12.59 -3.02 3.29
N ILE A 281 -13.44 -4.02 3.59
CA ILE A 281 -14.56 -4.42 2.73
C ILE A 281 -15.49 -3.25 2.46
N ASP A 282 -15.97 -2.54 3.49
CA ASP A 282 -16.87 -1.39 3.30
C ASP A 282 -16.26 -0.31 2.41
N ARG A 283 -14.97 0.01 2.62
CA ARG A 283 -14.22 0.93 1.78
C ARG A 283 -14.14 0.46 0.33
N SER A 284 -13.80 -0.80 0.11
CA SER A 284 -13.73 -1.39 -1.24
C SER A 284 -15.08 -1.33 -1.95
N ILE A 285 -16.19 -1.58 -1.24
CA ILE A 285 -17.54 -1.50 -1.83
C ILE A 285 -17.84 -0.05 -2.24
N ASN A 286 -17.52 0.92 -1.38
CA ASN A 286 -17.72 2.34 -1.67
C ASN A 286 -16.82 2.85 -2.82
N GLN A 287 -15.71 2.17 -3.11
CA GLN A 287 -14.86 2.42 -4.27
C GLN A 287 -15.35 1.72 -5.55
N GLY A 288 -16.44 0.95 -5.48
CA GLY A 288 -16.98 0.22 -6.62
C GLY A 288 -16.12 -0.97 -7.06
N GLN A 289 -15.33 -1.54 -6.14
CA GLN A 289 -14.53 -2.74 -6.41
C GLN A 289 -15.42 -3.99 -6.41
N ARG A 290 -15.02 -5.02 -7.16
CA ARG A 290 -15.62 -6.35 -7.04
C ARG A 290 -14.92 -7.12 -5.93
N MET A 291 -15.69 -7.84 -5.11
CA MET A 291 -15.13 -8.65 -4.05
C MET A 291 -15.95 -9.88 -3.73
N VAL A 292 -15.30 -10.86 -3.13
CA VAL A 292 -15.95 -12.05 -2.58
C VAL A 292 -16.55 -11.70 -1.22
N ILE A 293 -17.82 -12.04 -1.03
CA ILE A 293 -18.45 -12.09 0.30
C ILE A 293 -18.79 -13.56 0.55
N TRP A 294 -18.03 -14.20 1.44
CA TRP A 294 -18.14 -15.64 1.67
C TRP A 294 -19.56 -16.05 2.10
N PRO A 295 -20.10 -17.16 1.54
CA PRO A 295 -21.41 -17.66 1.96
C PRO A 295 -21.33 -18.24 3.37
N LYS A 296 -22.48 -18.34 4.06
CA LYS A 296 -22.55 -18.89 5.43
C LYS A 296 -22.07 -20.34 5.54
N SER A 297 -22.05 -21.08 4.43
CA SER A 297 -21.52 -22.45 4.36
C SER A 297 -20.00 -22.51 4.51
N VAL A 298 -19.28 -21.42 4.23
CA VAL A 298 -17.83 -21.33 4.42
C VAL A 298 -17.55 -20.80 5.83
N VAL A 299 -16.95 -21.65 6.66
CA VAL A 299 -16.62 -21.34 8.06
C VAL A 299 -15.13 -21.13 8.29
N GLN A 300 -14.32 -21.59 7.34
CA GLN A 300 -12.86 -21.50 7.31
C GLN A 300 -12.44 -20.04 7.20
N LYS A 301 -11.32 -19.69 7.83
CA LYS A 301 -10.84 -18.31 7.93
C LYS A 301 -10.27 -17.81 6.61
N ASP A 302 -9.38 -18.58 5.99
CA ASP A 302 -8.67 -18.20 4.77
C ASP A 302 -8.68 -19.35 3.76
N ILE A 303 -8.06 -19.16 2.60
CA ILE A 303 -8.05 -20.15 1.52
C ILE A 303 -7.21 -21.37 1.94
N ASN A 304 -6.12 -21.18 2.68
CA ASN A 304 -5.34 -22.29 3.21
C ASN A 304 -6.21 -23.18 4.13
N ASP A 305 -6.97 -22.59 5.04
CA ASP A 305 -7.90 -23.32 5.92
C ASP A 305 -8.99 -24.06 5.12
N MET A 306 -9.48 -23.49 4.01
CA MET A 306 -10.43 -24.16 3.10
C MET A 306 -9.84 -25.43 2.50
N ILE A 307 -8.62 -25.36 1.97
CA ILE A 307 -7.89 -26.52 1.45
C ILE A 307 -7.68 -27.58 2.53
N LEU A 308 -7.23 -27.16 3.72
CA LEU A 308 -7.00 -28.08 4.85
C LEU A 308 -8.29 -28.76 5.34
N SER A 309 -9.45 -28.15 5.11
CA SER A 309 -10.75 -28.77 5.39
C SER A 309 -11.21 -29.79 4.34
N GLY A 310 -10.42 -29.99 3.28
CA GLY A 310 -10.69 -30.96 2.21
C GLY A 310 -11.34 -30.37 0.96
N MET A 311 -11.55 -29.04 0.89
CA MET A 311 -12.04 -28.41 -0.34
C MET A 311 -10.98 -28.48 -1.43
N THR A 312 -11.39 -28.73 -2.67
CA THR A 312 -10.48 -28.66 -3.81
C THR A 312 -10.31 -27.23 -4.28
N LYS A 313 -9.23 -26.98 -5.04
CA LYS A 313 -9.01 -25.69 -5.70
C LYS A 313 -10.22 -25.30 -6.57
N GLU A 314 -10.74 -26.25 -7.34
CA GLU A 314 -11.86 -26.02 -8.26
C GLU A 314 -13.15 -25.66 -7.51
N GLU A 315 -13.39 -26.26 -6.35
CA GLU A 315 -14.51 -25.92 -5.47
C GLU A 315 -14.37 -24.50 -4.91
N ILE A 316 -13.18 -24.13 -4.43
CA ILE A 316 -12.91 -22.78 -3.92
C ILE A 316 -13.07 -21.74 -5.02
N GLU A 317 -12.52 -21.97 -6.21
CA GLU A 317 -12.66 -21.05 -7.36
C GLU A 317 -14.13 -20.92 -7.81
N LYS A 318 -14.90 -22.01 -7.73
CA LYS A 318 -16.36 -21.98 -7.97
C LYS A 318 -17.08 -21.13 -6.93
N ILE A 319 -16.80 -21.32 -5.64
CA ILE A 319 -17.37 -20.50 -4.55
C ILE A 319 -17.03 -19.02 -4.74
N ILE A 320 -15.76 -18.71 -5.05
CA ILE A 320 -15.31 -17.34 -5.34
C ILE A 320 -16.14 -16.74 -6.47
N LYS A 321 -16.29 -17.46 -7.59
CA LYS A 321 -17.04 -17.00 -8.76
C LYS A 321 -18.51 -16.74 -8.44
N GLU A 322 -19.16 -17.65 -7.71
CA GLU A 322 -20.58 -17.58 -7.34
C GLU A 322 -20.88 -16.52 -6.27
N ASN A 323 -19.87 -16.12 -5.50
CA ASN A 323 -20.02 -15.17 -4.38
C ASN A 323 -19.22 -13.87 -4.59
N THR A 324 -18.95 -13.50 -5.85
CA THR A 324 -18.34 -12.22 -6.21
C THR A 324 -19.41 -11.18 -6.49
N PHE A 325 -19.40 -10.09 -5.73
CA PHE A 325 -20.40 -9.02 -5.81
C PHE A 325 -19.76 -7.64 -6.02
N SER A 326 -20.57 -6.65 -6.42
CA SER A 326 -20.16 -5.24 -6.44
C SER A 326 -21.36 -4.31 -6.20
N GLY A 327 -21.10 -3.02 -5.94
CA GLY A 327 -22.14 -2.01 -5.82
C GLY A 327 -23.17 -2.29 -4.71
N VAL A 328 -24.46 -2.13 -5.02
CA VAL A 328 -25.56 -2.28 -4.06
C VAL A 328 -25.70 -3.71 -3.57
N GLU A 329 -25.51 -4.69 -4.44
CA GLU A 329 -25.58 -6.11 -4.08
C GLU A 329 -24.49 -6.49 -3.08
N ALA A 330 -23.24 -6.03 -3.30
CA ALA A 330 -22.16 -6.24 -2.34
C ALA A 330 -22.48 -5.60 -0.98
N LYS A 331 -23.09 -4.41 -0.96
CA LYS A 331 -23.52 -3.74 0.28
C LYS A 331 -24.53 -4.57 1.06
N LEU A 332 -25.52 -5.15 0.38
CA LEU A 332 -26.52 -6.03 1.00
C LEU A 332 -25.86 -7.29 1.57
N LYS A 333 -25.10 -8.02 0.75
CA LYS A 333 -24.40 -9.25 1.16
C LYS A 333 -23.42 -9.02 2.29
N PHE A 334 -22.67 -7.92 2.25
CA PHE A 334 -21.76 -7.55 3.33
C PHE A 334 -22.50 -7.27 4.64
N SER A 335 -23.66 -6.62 4.59
CA SER A 335 -24.48 -6.38 5.79
C SER A 335 -25.01 -7.68 6.41
N GLU A 336 -25.30 -8.70 5.60
CA GLU A 336 -25.71 -10.03 6.07
C GLU A 336 -24.53 -10.84 6.64
N TRP A 337 -23.34 -10.67 6.06
CA TRP A 337 -22.13 -11.39 6.44
C TRP A 337 -21.48 -10.84 7.70
N ARG A 338 -21.34 -9.52 7.82
CA ARG A 338 -20.64 -8.88 8.95
C ARG A 338 -21.38 -9.10 10.27
N LYS A 339 -20.62 -9.35 11.33
CA LYS A 339 -21.11 -9.54 12.71
C LYS A 339 -20.63 -8.42 13.64
N THR A 340 -20.25 -7.29 13.05
CA THR A 340 -19.77 -6.11 13.78
C THR A 340 -20.25 -4.83 13.08
N ASN A 341 -20.40 -3.77 13.85
CA ASN A 341 -20.69 -2.44 13.32
C ASN A 341 -19.40 -1.83 12.76
N VAL A 342 -19.50 -1.29 11.56
CA VAL A 342 -18.41 -0.69 10.79
C VAL A 342 -18.76 0.76 10.51
#